data_AF-A0A1A0TLZ1-F1
#
_entry.id   AF-A0A1A0TLZ1-F1
#
_cell.length_a   1.000
_cell.length_b   1.000
_cell.length_c   1.000
_cell.angle_alpha   90.00
_cell.angle_beta   90.00
_cell.angle_gamma   90.00
#
_symmetry.space_group_name_H-M   'P 1'
#
loop_
_entity.id
_entity.type
_entity.pdbx_description
1 polymer ?
#
loop_
_entity_poly.entity_id
_entity_poly.type
_entity_poly.pdbx_seq_one_letter_code
_entity_poly.pdbx_strand_id
1 'polypeptide(L)'
;MVTNELPEETVRINFEHWLQQAVRTGERGAHLQPLTLLTPETWQAVDTVADAVSRGSKRLPAVVLDARRALERQLDQTHPVAHTGHVSAA
;
A
#
# COMPACT_ATOMS: atom_id res chain seq x y z
N MET A 1 26.53 -1.95 -11.31
CA MET A 1 25.71 -1.99 -10.08
C MET A 1 24.30 -2.34 -10.53
N VAL A 2 23.82 -3.55 -10.26
CA VAL A 2 22.42 -3.93 -10.54
C VAL A 2 21.64 -3.42 -9.34
N THR A 3 20.88 -2.34 -9.51
CA THR A 3 19.98 -1.91 -8.45
C THR A 3 18.95 -3.01 -8.25
N ASN A 4 18.95 -3.59 -7.06
CA ASN A 4 18.01 -4.63 -6.64
C ASN A 4 16.66 -3.96 -6.34
N GLU A 5 16.09 -3.31 -7.36
CA GLU A 5 14.82 -2.60 -7.31
C GLU A 5 13.77 -3.70 -7.39
N LEU A 6 13.18 -4.06 -6.26
CA LEU A 6 11.90 -4.75 -6.30
C LEU A 6 10.98 -3.88 -7.15
N PRO A 7 10.45 -4.37 -8.29
CA PRO A 7 9.70 -3.51 -9.19
C PRO A 7 8.51 -2.94 -8.42
N GLU A 8 8.33 -1.62 -8.41
CA GLU A 8 7.12 -0.98 -7.85
C GLU A 8 5.84 -1.66 -8.34
N GLU A 9 5.87 -2.14 -9.58
CA GLU A 9 4.83 -2.96 -10.19
C GLU A 9 4.49 -4.21 -9.38
N THR A 10 5.48 -4.94 -8.84
CA THR A 10 5.24 -6.09 -7.97
C THR A 10 4.56 -5.68 -6.66
N VAL A 11 4.95 -4.54 -6.08
CA VAL A 11 4.32 -4.00 -4.88
C VAL A 11 2.86 -3.61 -5.15
N ARG A 12 2.60 -2.93 -6.28
CA ARG A 12 1.25 -2.55 -6.72
C ARG A 12 0.37 -3.78 -6.99
N ILE A 13 0.87 -4.77 -7.72
CA ILE A 13 0.14 -6.03 -8.02
C ILE A 13 -0.22 -6.74 -6.72
N ASN A 14 0.73 -6.85 -5.80
CA ASN A 14 0.49 -7.50 -4.52
C ASN A 14 -0.54 -6.74 -3.67
N PHE A 15 -0.47 -5.40 -3.63
CA PHE A 15 -1.49 -4.57 -2.97
C PHE A 15 -2.88 -4.78 -3.58
N GLU A 16 -3.02 -4.69 -4.91
CA GLU A 16 -4.31 -4.83 -5.57
C GLU A 16 -4.93 -6.22 -5.33
N HIS A 17 -4.10 -7.28 -5.34
CA HIS A 17 -4.55 -8.63 -5.02
C HIS A 17 -5.17 -8.69 -3.62
N TRP A 18 -4.46 -8.19 -2.59
CA TRP A 18 -4.95 -8.24 -1.21
C TRP A 18 -6.12 -7.28 -0.94
N LEU A 19 -6.12 -6.10 -1.57
CA LEU A 19 -7.26 -5.19 -1.51
C LEU A 19 -8.51 -5.83 -2.10
N GLN A 20 -8.40 -6.54 -3.23
CA GLN A 20 -9.52 -7.26 -3.83
C GLN A 20 -10.03 -8.39 -2.94
N GLN A 21 -9.13 -9.15 -2.30
CA GLN A 21 -9.52 -10.19 -1.34
C GLN A 21 -10.27 -9.58 -0.15
N ALA A 22 -9.71 -8.54 0.47
CA ALA A 22 -10.34 -7.81 1.57
C ALA A 22 -11.74 -7.27 1.22
N VAL A 23 -11.90 -6.73 0.00
CA VAL A 23 -13.20 -6.22 -0.47
C VAL A 23 -14.22 -7.34 -0.70
N ARG A 24 -13.78 -8.51 -1.18
CA ARG A 24 -14.67 -9.65 -1.49
C ARG A 24 -15.08 -10.44 -0.27
N THR A 25 -14.16 -10.70 0.65
CA THR A 25 -14.38 -11.62 1.77
C THR A 25 -14.60 -10.92 3.10
N GLY A 26 -14.12 -9.67 3.25
CA GLY A 26 -14.10 -8.98 4.53
C GLY A 26 -13.09 -9.58 5.52
N GLU A 27 -12.24 -10.52 5.09
CA GLU A 27 -11.26 -11.19 5.95
C GLU A 27 -9.96 -10.41 6.03
N ARG A 28 -9.39 -10.39 7.23
CA ARG A 28 -8.12 -9.70 7.52
C ARG A 28 -6.94 -10.57 7.10
N GLY A 29 -6.00 -9.96 6.38
CA GLY A 29 -4.85 -10.64 5.79
C GLY A 29 -3.53 -10.37 6.52
N ALA A 30 -3.50 -9.49 7.53
CA ALA A 30 -2.26 -9.08 8.21
C ALA A 30 -1.44 -10.24 8.82
N HIS A 31 -2.03 -11.39 9.11
CA HIS A 31 -1.29 -12.58 9.55
C HIS A 31 -0.48 -13.26 8.43
N LEU A 32 -0.73 -12.90 7.16
CA LEU A 32 0.00 -13.32 5.96
C LEU A 32 1.16 -12.36 5.62
N GLN A 33 1.42 -11.36 6.49
CA GLN A 33 2.51 -10.39 6.39
C GLN A 33 3.90 -10.97 6.05
N PRO A 34 4.35 -12.14 6.54
CA PRO A 34 5.74 -12.57 6.31
C PRO A 34 6.08 -12.96 4.86
N LEU A 35 5.14 -12.88 3.91
CA LEU A 35 5.35 -13.25 2.51
C LEU A 35 5.14 -12.10 1.51
N THR A 36 5.05 -10.85 1.98
CA THR A 36 4.59 -9.73 1.13
C THR A 36 5.47 -8.49 1.18
N LEU A 37 5.50 -7.76 0.06
CA LEU A 37 6.28 -6.53 -0.13
C LEU A 37 5.60 -5.27 0.43
N LEU A 38 4.52 -5.40 1.20
CA LEU A 38 3.78 -4.26 1.75
C LEU A 38 4.34 -3.91 3.13
N THR A 39 4.42 -2.62 3.43
CA THR A 39 4.78 -2.17 4.78
C THR A 39 3.66 -2.51 5.77
N PRO A 40 3.96 -2.56 7.08
CA PRO A 40 2.94 -2.75 8.11
C PRO A 40 1.80 -1.73 8.04
N GLU A 41 2.10 -0.47 7.68
CA GLU A 41 1.09 0.59 7.50
C GLU A 41 0.13 0.27 6.35
N THR A 42 0.67 -0.09 5.18
CA THR A 42 -0.15 -0.46 4.01
C THR A 42 -1.03 -1.68 4.31
N TRP A 43 -0.49 -2.65 5.04
CA TRP A 43 -1.27 -3.81 5.50
C TRP A 43 -2.40 -3.44 6.45
N GLN A 44 -2.12 -2.59 7.44
CA GLN A 44 -3.13 -2.12 8.38
C GLN A 44 -4.29 -1.41 7.65
N ALA A 45 -3.99 -0.71 6.56
CA ALA A 45 -5.00 -0.06 5.74
C ALA A 45 -5.87 -1.06 4.96
N VAL A 46 -5.28 -2.13 4.40
CA VAL A 46 -6.03 -3.24 3.78
C VAL A 46 -6.91 -3.95 4.80
N ASP A 47 -6.39 -4.21 6.01
CA ASP A 47 -7.17 -4.78 7.11
C ASP A 47 -8.36 -3.90 7.49
N THR A 48 -8.20 -2.58 7.45
CA THR A 48 -9.29 -1.63 7.73
C THR A 48 -10.39 -1.71 6.66
N VAL A 49 -10.02 -1.99 5.39
CA VAL A 49 -10.99 -2.25 4.31
C VAL A 49 -11.78 -3.53 4.59
N ALA A 50 -11.10 -4.63 4.93
CA ALA A 50 -11.74 -5.90 5.28
C ALA A 50 -12.76 -5.73 6.43
N ASP A 51 -12.32 -5.02 7.46
CA ASP A 51 -13.12 -4.63 8.63
C ASP A 51 -14.35 -3.78 8.25
N ALA A 52 -14.20 -2.83 7.33
CA ALA A 52 -15.28 -2.00 6.83
C ALA A 52 -16.31 -2.81 6.02
N VAL A 53 -15.85 -3.79 5.24
CA VAL A 53 -16.72 -4.72 4.50
C VAL A 53 -17.50 -5.62 5.45
N SER A 54 -16.82 -6.27 6.41
CA SER A 54 -17.46 -7.17 7.38
C SER A 54 -18.53 -6.46 8.23
N ARG A 55 -18.39 -5.14 8.45
CA ARG A 55 -19.38 -4.31 9.15
C ARG A 55 -20.45 -3.68 8.26
N GLY A 56 -20.41 -3.88 6.95
CA GLY A 56 -21.32 -3.22 6.00
C GLY A 56 -21.23 -1.69 6.03
N SER A 57 -20.01 -1.16 6.23
CA SER A 57 -19.79 0.27 6.45
C SER A 57 -20.10 1.10 5.20
N LYS A 58 -20.93 2.14 5.36
CA LYS A 58 -21.17 3.16 4.31
C LYS A 58 -19.93 3.98 3.95
N ARG A 59 -18.88 3.92 4.79
CA ARG A 59 -17.60 4.61 4.55
C ARG A 59 -16.61 3.77 3.75
N LEU A 60 -16.98 2.57 3.27
CA LEU A 60 -16.11 1.71 2.49
C LEU A 60 -15.35 2.43 1.36
N PRO A 61 -15.97 3.33 0.55
CA PRO A 61 -15.23 4.06 -0.48
C PRO A 61 -14.09 4.93 0.07
N ALA A 62 -14.30 5.57 1.22
CA ALA A 62 -13.27 6.39 1.86
C ALA A 62 -12.13 5.53 2.42
N VAL A 63 -12.46 4.39 3.02
CA VAL A 63 -11.45 3.45 3.56
C VAL A 63 -10.60 2.84 2.44
N VAL A 64 -11.20 2.52 1.29
CA VAL A 64 -10.46 2.04 0.10
C VAL A 64 -9.51 3.13 -0.42
N LEU A 65 -9.95 4.39 -0.44
CA LEU A 65 -9.09 5.52 -0.85
C LEU A 65 -7.90 5.69 0.11
N ASP A 66 -8.14 5.59 1.42
CA ASP A 66 -7.08 5.71 2.43
C ASP A 66 -6.05 4.57 2.31
N ALA A 67 -6.50 3.34 1.98
CA ALA A 67 -5.60 2.22 1.70
C ALA A 67 -4.74 2.47 0.46
N ARG A 68 -5.30 3.04 -0.62
CA ARG A 68 -4.53 3.42 -1.81
C ARG A 68 -3.49 4.50 -1.50
N ARG A 69 -3.83 5.49 -0.67
CA ARG A 69 -2.88 6.52 -0.22
C ARG A 69 -1.74 5.97 0.63
N ALA A 70 -1.99 4.92 1.43
CA ALA A 70 -0.93 4.25 2.19
C ALA A 70 0.08 3.57 1.25
N LEU A 71 -0.40 2.93 0.18
CA LEU A 71 0.47 2.39 -0.87
C LEU A 71 1.29 3.50 -1.56
N GLU A 72 0.65 4.62 -1.93
CA GLU A 72 1.34 5.76 -2.56
C GLU A 72 2.49 6.26 -1.69
N ARG A 73 2.26 6.45 -0.38
CA ARG A 73 3.31 6.83 0.57
C ARG A 73 4.44 5.81 0.65
N GLN A 74 4.11 4.52 0.64
CA GLN A 74 5.12 3.47 0.63
C GLN A 74 5.99 3.56 -0.62
N LEU A 75 5.38 3.74 -1.81
CA LEU A 75 6.10 3.84 -3.08
C LEU A 75 7.00 5.09 -3.12
N ASP A 76 6.49 6.23 -2.67
CA ASP A 76 7.25 7.49 -2.55
C ASP A 76 8.44 7.37 -1.57
N GLN A 77 8.31 6.57 -0.51
CA GLN A 77 9.41 6.33 0.43
C GLN A 77 10.46 5.37 -0.13
N THR A 78 10.06 4.42 -0.99
CA THR A 78 10.99 3.50 -1.67
C THR A 78 11.71 4.13 -2.85
N HIS A 79 11.14 5.17 -3.44
CA HIS A 79 11.79 6.05 -4.42
C HIS A 79 11.96 7.44 -3.80
N PRO A 80 13.03 7.70 -3.00
CA PRO A 80 13.34 9.07 -2.66
C PRO A 80 13.55 9.80 -3.99
N VAL A 81 12.56 10.61 -4.36
CA VAL A 81 12.70 11.59 -5.43
C VAL A 81 14.01 12.28 -5.11
N ALA A 82 15.00 12.13 -5.98
CA ALA A 82 16.20 12.92 -5.93
C ALA A 82 15.76 14.36 -6.16
N HIS A 83 15.28 15.03 -5.12
CA HIS A 83 15.18 16.47 -5.03
C HIS A 83 16.61 16.96 -4.90
N THR A 84 17.38 16.77 -5.97
CA THR A 84 18.56 17.54 -6.28
C THR A 84 18.04 18.93 -6.60
N GLY A 85 17.68 19.67 -5.55
CA GLY A 85 17.73 21.11 -5.57
C GLY A 85 19.18 21.48 -5.83
N HIS A 86 19.56 21.51 -7.10
CA HIS A 86 20.74 22.20 -7.57
C HIS A 86 20.48 23.69 -7.37
N VAL A 87 20.68 24.16 -6.14
CA VAL A 87 20.77 25.58 -5.86
C VAL A 87 22.15 25.99 -6.34
N SER A 88 22.24 26.35 -7.62
CA SER A 88 23.30 27.22 -8.13
C SER A 88 23.18 28.57 -7.45
N ALA A 89 24.11 28.89 -6.55
CA ALA A 89 24.58 30.23 -6.17
C ALA A 89 25.52 30.02 -4.97
N ALA A 90 26.75 30.53 -4.90
CA ALA A 90 27.44 31.57 -5.65
C ALA A 90 28.95 31.32 -5.59
#